data_AF-A0A4R5DE41-F1
#
_entry.id   AF-A0A4R5DE41-F1
#
_cell.length_a   1.000
_cell.length_b   1.000
_cell.length_c   1.000
_cell.angle_alpha   90.00
_cell.angle_beta   90.00
_cell.angle_gamma   90.00
#
_symmetry.space_group_name_H-M   'P 1'
#
loop_
_entity.id
_entity.type
_entity.pdbx_description
1 polymer ?
#
loop_
_entity_poly.entity_id
_entity_poly.type
_entity_poly.pdbx_seq_one_letter_code
_entity_poly.pdbx_strand_id
1 'polypeptide(L)'
;MTAMTATGRVLEVDTWLNDEAAAAGTVVECHPEISFAELNGGLPVPYGKKTWAGHHLRRDLLEKAGIVVPADLGTAGERGAPDDVLDAAAAAWTARRVATGAARSLPDRPEPFGDRRAAIVY
;
A
#
# COMPACT_ATOMS: atom_id res chain seq x y z
N MET A 1 -0.09 19.59 14.10
CA MET A 1 -0.86 18.48 13.51
C MET A 1 -1.32 18.96 12.15
N THR A 2 -0.57 18.64 11.10
CA THR A 2 -0.90 19.06 9.73
C THR A 2 -2.04 18.18 9.25
N ALA A 3 -3.21 18.77 9.00
CA ALA A 3 -4.34 18.06 8.41
C ALA A 3 -3.95 17.66 6.98
N MET A 4 -3.80 16.36 6.75
CA MET A 4 -3.60 15.80 5.42
C MET A 4 -4.98 15.69 4.77
N THR A 5 -5.25 16.49 3.74
CA THR A 5 -6.53 16.44 3.03
C THR A 5 -6.55 15.21 2.12
N ALA A 6 -7.41 14.24 2.42
CA ALA A 6 -7.65 13.10 1.54
C ALA A 6 -8.21 13.58 0.18
N THR A 7 -7.76 12.98 -0.91
CA THR A 7 -8.25 13.28 -2.26
C THR A 7 -9.60 12.59 -2.52
N GLY A 8 -10.32 13.00 -3.56
CA GLY A 8 -11.68 12.51 -3.84
C GLY A 8 -11.84 10.99 -3.92
N ARG A 9 -10.82 10.26 -4.37
CA ARG A 9 -10.85 8.79 -4.48
C ARG A 9 -10.78 8.07 -3.13
N VAL A 10 -10.03 8.63 -2.18
CA VAL A 10 -9.96 8.08 -0.81
C VAL A 10 -11.28 8.34 -0.10
N LEU A 11 -11.85 9.53 -0.28
CA LEU A 11 -13.16 9.88 0.29
C LEU A 11 -14.31 9.01 -0.26
N GLU A 12 -14.25 8.62 -1.53
CA GLU A 12 -15.24 7.70 -2.13
C GLU A 12 -15.21 6.33 -1.44
N VAL A 13 -14.01 5.79 -1.16
CA VAL A 13 -13.86 4.56 -0.38
C VAL A 13 -14.37 4.75 1.04
N ASP A 14 -14.08 5.88 1.69
CA ASP A 14 -14.59 6.16 3.03
C ASP A 14 -16.12 6.23 3.09
N THR A 15 -16.76 6.85 2.11
CA THR A 15 -18.22 6.86 1.98
C THR A 15 -18.75 5.43 1.84
N TRP A 16 -18.19 4.66 0.91
CA TRP A 16 -18.60 3.28 0.69
C TRP A 16 -18.41 2.39 1.93
N LEU A 17 -17.30 2.55 2.66
CA LEU A 17 -17.04 1.83 3.92
C LEU A 17 -18.03 2.18 5.04
N ASN A 18 -18.59 3.39 5.02
CA ASN A 18 -19.59 3.81 6.00
C ASN A 18 -20.99 3.29 5.63
N ASP A 19 -21.29 3.16 4.34
CA ASP A 19 -22.59 2.69 3.85
C ASP A 19 -22.71 1.15 3.87
N GLU A 20 -21.60 0.43 3.67
CA GLU A 20 -21.58 -1.03 3.57
C GLU A 20 -21.02 -1.71 4.82
N ALA A 21 -21.89 -2.07 5.76
CA ALA A 21 -21.50 -2.77 6.99
C ALA A 21 -20.74 -4.09 6.74
N ALA A 22 -20.98 -4.76 5.61
CA ALA A 22 -20.26 -5.98 5.22
C ALA A 22 -18.79 -5.74 4.83
N ALA A 23 -18.40 -4.50 4.52
CA ALA A 23 -17.03 -4.13 4.19
C ALA A 23 -16.14 -3.93 5.43
N ALA A 24 -16.75 -3.87 6.63
CA ALA A 24 -16.03 -3.70 7.87
C ALA A 24 -15.10 -4.90 8.13
N GLY A 25 -13.79 -4.63 8.20
CA GLY A 25 -12.77 -5.66 8.43
C GLY A 25 -12.30 -6.41 7.18
N THR A 26 -12.86 -6.14 6.00
CA THR A 26 -12.39 -6.71 4.72
C THR A 26 -11.47 -5.75 3.96
N VAL A 27 -11.60 -4.45 4.20
CA VAL A 27 -10.73 -3.41 3.66
C VAL A 27 -9.75 -2.96 4.71
N VAL A 28 -8.48 -2.88 4.32
CA VAL A 28 -7.39 -2.40 5.15
C VAL A 28 -6.71 -1.23 4.43
N GLU A 29 -6.29 -0.23 5.19
CA GLU A 29 -5.46 0.84 4.67
C GLU A 29 -4.01 0.35 4.61
N CYS A 30 -3.35 0.52 3.46
CA CYS A 30 -1.92 0.24 3.32
C CYS A 30 -1.22 1.47 2.75
N HIS A 31 0.07 1.61 3.06
CA HIS A 31 0.89 2.71 2.55
C HIS A 31 2.13 2.13 1.88
N PRO A 32 2.40 2.45 0.60
CA PRO A 32 3.55 1.89 -0.12
C PRO A 32 4.88 2.19 0.56
N GLU A 33 5.05 3.38 1.12
CA GLU A 33 6.27 3.79 1.84
C GLU A 33 6.55 2.87 3.04
N ILE A 34 5.53 2.50 3.81
CA ILE A 34 5.66 1.59 4.95
C ILE A 34 5.87 0.15 4.47
N SER A 35 5.13 -0.27 3.45
CA SER A 35 5.26 -1.60 2.86
C SER A 35 6.66 -1.83 2.28
N PHE A 36 7.22 -0.83 1.58
CA PHE A 36 8.58 -0.88 1.06
C PHE A 36 9.65 -0.78 2.14
N ALA A 37 9.40 -0.02 3.22
CA ALA A 37 10.31 -0.02 4.35
C ALA A 37 10.41 -1.41 4.98
N GLU A 38 9.28 -2.09 5.14
CA GLU A 38 9.24 -3.45 5.66
C GLU A 38 9.89 -4.48 4.72
N LEU A 39 9.59 -4.41 3.42
CA LEU A 39 10.28 -5.20 2.39
C LEU A 39 11.80 -5.00 2.44
N ASN A 40 12.25 -3.81 2.82
CA ASN A 40 13.66 -3.42 2.95
C ASN A 40 14.21 -3.66 4.37
N GLY A 41 13.65 -4.61 5.12
CA GLY A 41 14.15 -4.98 6.45
C GLY A 41 13.89 -3.93 7.53
N GLY A 42 12.81 -3.17 7.41
CA GLY A 42 12.41 -2.12 8.35
C GLY A 42 13.07 -0.76 8.11
N LEU A 43 13.86 -0.60 7.04
CA LEU A 43 14.53 0.65 6.71
C LEU A 43 13.84 1.38 5.54
N PRO A 44 13.63 2.70 5.62
CA PRO A 44 13.09 3.46 4.50
C PRO A 44 13.92 3.27 3.22
N VAL A 45 13.25 3.22 2.07
CA VAL A 45 13.93 3.23 0.78
C VAL A 45 14.59 4.61 0.59
N PRO A 46 15.93 4.70 0.42
CA PRO A 46 16.65 5.97 0.46
C PRO A 46 16.45 6.82 -0.81
N TYR A 47 15.87 6.25 -1.86
CA TYR A 47 15.65 6.90 -3.15
C TYR A 47 14.16 7.20 -3.38
N GLY A 48 13.87 8.40 -3.87
CA GLY A 48 12.52 8.81 -4.22
C GLY A 48 11.89 7.88 -5.27
N LYS A 49 10.58 7.62 -5.15
CA LYS A 49 9.88 6.61 -5.97
C LYS A 49 9.88 6.87 -7.48
N LYS A 50 10.05 8.13 -7.89
CA LYS A 50 10.12 8.56 -9.29
C LYS A 50 11.55 8.52 -9.88
N THR A 51 12.55 8.20 -9.07
CA THR A 51 13.94 8.10 -9.53
C THR A 51 14.20 6.72 -10.11
N TRP A 52 15.11 6.62 -11.08
CA TRP A 52 15.54 5.34 -11.64
C TRP A 52 16.02 4.36 -10.55
N ALA A 53 16.88 4.82 -9.63
CA ALA A 53 17.38 4.02 -8.52
C ALA A 53 16.25 3.58 -7.58
N GLY A 54 15.29 4.47 -7.29
CA GLY A 54 14.14 4.16 -6.44
C GLY A 54 13.16 3.17 -7.07
N HIS A 55 12.96 3.23 -8.39
CA HIS A 55 12.14 2.28 -9.12
C HIS A 55 12.80 0.89 -9.15
N HIS A 56 14.09 0.83 -9.49
CA HIS A 56 14.84 -0.43 -9.52
C HIS A 56 14.88 -1.11 -8.15
N LEU A 57 15.25 -0.39 -7.09
CA LEU A 57 15.32 -0.97 -5.75
C LEU A 57 13.95 -1.52 -5.31
N ARG A 58 12.86 -0.79 -5.56
CA ARG A 58 11.50 -1.26 -5.24
C ARG A 58 11.12 -2.53 -6.01
N ARG A 59 11.47 -2.60 -7.30
CA ARG A 59 11.23 -3.81 -8.11
C ARG A 59 12.02 -5.01 -7.57
N ASP A 60 13.29 -4.82 -7.25
CA ASP A 60 14.14 -5.87 -6.69
C ASP A 60 13.63 -6.37 -5.32
N LEU A 61 13.10 -5.46 -4.49
CA LEU A 61 12.50 -5.81 -3.20
C LEU A 61 11.22 -6.64 -3.38
N LEU A 62 10.35 -6.27 -4.32
CA LEU A 62 9.13 -7.03 -4.63
C LEU A 62 9.47 -8.42 -5.18
N GLU A 63 10.47 -8.51 -6.07
CA GLU A 63 10.92 -9.77 -6.65
C GLU A 63 11.45 -10.73 -5.57
N LYS A 64 12.27 -10.23 -4.63
CA LYS A 64 12.73 -11.01 -3.47
C LYS A 64 11.59 -11.48 -2.58
N ALA A 65 10.48 -10.74 -2.54
CA ALA A 65 9.26 -11.13 -1.83
C ALA A 65 8.32 -12.02 -2.66
N GLY A 66 8.75 -12.45 -3.84
CA GLY A 66 8.01 -13.36 -4.72
C GLY A 66 6.93 -12.66 -5.57
N ILE A 67 7.04 -11.35 -5.79
CA ILE A 67 6.18 -10.59 -6.71
C ILE A 67 7.05 -10.04 -7.83
N VAL A 68 6.96 -10.68 -8.99
CA VAL A 68 7.66 -10.23 -10.18
C VAL A 68 6.79 -9.22 -10.91
N VAL A 69 7.24 -7.97 -10.97
CA VAL A 69 6.62 -6.94 -11.82
C VAL A 69 7.32 -6.98 -13.19
N PRO A 70 6.64 -7.45 -14.25
CA PRO A 70 7.27 -7.59 -15.56
C PRO A 70 7.62 -6.21 -16.12
N ALA A 71 8.71 -6.15 -16.88
CA ALA A 71 9.14 -4.91 -17.55
C ALA A 71 8.17 -4.50 -18.66
N ASP A 72 7.52 -5.47 -19.29
CA ASP A 72 6.45 -5.27 -20.26
C ASP A 72 5.10 -5.56 -19.59
N LEU A 73 4.32 -4.50 -19.38
CA LEU A 73 2.96 -4.55 -18.83
C LEU A 73 1.89 -4.52 -19.94
N GLY A 74 2.30 -4.56 -21.21
CA GLY A 74 1.43 -4.35 -22.36
C GLY A 74 0.62 -3.06 -22.24
N THR A 75 -0.66 -3.14 -22.58
CA THR A 75 -1.58 -1.99 -22.56
C THR A 75 -1.83 -1.41 -21.15
N ALA A 76 -1.58 -2.17 -20.08
CA ALA A 76 -1.67 -1.64 -18.72
C ALA A 76 -0.57 -0.61 -18.45
N GLY A 77 0.61 -0.80 -19.06
CA GLY A 77 1.74 0.14 -18.99
C GLY A 77 1.51 1.46 -19.72
N GLU A 78 0.50 1.55 -20.60
CA GLU A 78 0.13 2.80 -21.28
C GLU A 78 -0.61 3.78 -20.37
N ARG A 79 -1.28 3.25 -19.32
CA ARG A 79 -2.21 4.02 -18.49
C ARG A 79 -1.72 4.24 -17.06
N GLY A 80 -0.90 3.33 -16.54
CA GLY A 80 -0.34 3.44 -15.18
C GLY A 80 1.02 4.11 -15.19
N ALA A 81 1.25 5.06 -14.25
CA ALA A 81 2.60 5.53 -14.02
C ALA A 81 3.45 4.37 -13.45
N PRO A 82 4.76 4.28 -13.76
CA PRO A 82 5.59 3.20 -13.26
C PRO A 82 5.59 3.07 -11.73
N ASP A 83 5.55 4.19 -11.01
CA ASP A 83 5.44 4.19 -9.55
C ASP A 83 4.08 3.69 -9.04
N ASP A 84 2.98 3.96 -9.74
CA ASP A 84 1.65 3.43 -9.38
C ASP A 84 1.59 1.89 -9.51
N VAL A 85 2.29 1.32 -10.49
CA VAL A 85 2.37 -0.16 -10.65
C VAL A 85 3.12 -0.78 -9.46
N LEU A 86 4.22 -0.17 -9.03
CA LEU A 86 4.98 -0.64 -7.88
C LEU A 86 4.21 -0.46 -6.57
N ASP A 87 3.48 0.65 -6.43
CA ASP A 87 2.60 0.90 -5.28
C ASP A 87 1.45 -0.13 -5.22
N ALA A 88 0.86 -0.49 -6.36
CA ALA A 88 -0.15 -1.54 -6.46
C ALA A 88 0.42 -2.94 -6.13
N ALA A 89 1.64 -3.24 -6.57
CA ALA A 89 2.33 -4.48 -6.23
C ALA A 89 2.64 -4.57 -4.72
N ALA A 90 3.02 -3.45 -4.08
CA ALA A 90 3.17 -3.38 -2.64
C ALA A 90 1.84 -3.60 -1.90
N ALA A 91 0.73 -3.04 -2.39
CA ALA A 91 -0.59 -3.29 -1.84
C ALA A 91 -0.98 -4.79 -1.95
N ALA A 92 -0.69 -5.44 -3.08
CA ALA A 92 -0.93 -6.88 -3.25
C ALA A 92 -0.08 -7.72 -2.30
N TRP A 93 1.18 -7.33 -2.07
CA TRP A 93 2.05 -7.96 -1.08
C TRP A 93 1.47 -7.87 0.33
N THR A 94 1.02 -6.68 0.75
CA THR A 94 0.37 -6.46 2.03
C THR A 94 -0.91 -7.27 2.16
N ALA A 95 -1.75 -7.29 1.13
CA ALA A 95 -2.99 -8.08 1.11
C ALA A 95 -2.73 -9.59 1.33
N ARG A 96 -1.66 -10.14 0.70
CA ARG A 96 -1.25 -11.53 0.93
C ARG A 96 -0.87 -11.77 2.40
N ARG A 97 -0.19 -10.83 3.05
CA ARG A 97 0.15 -10.93 4.48
C ARG A 97 -1.08 -10.88 5.36
N VAL A 98 -2.06 -10.05 5.03
CA VAL A 98 -3.34 -10.00 5.75
C VAL A 98 -4.06 -11.34 5.64
N ALA A 99 -4.19 -11.86 4.42
CA ALA A 99 -4.85 -13.14 4.15
C ALA A 99 -4.18 -14.34 4.86
N THR A 100 -2.88 -14.24 5.15
CA THR A 100 -2.09 -15.30 5.81
C THR A 100 -1.83 -15.04 7.30
N GLY A 101 -2.37 -13.96 7.87
CA GLY A 101 -2.17 -13.58 9.28
C GLY A 101 -0.75 -13.11 9.62
N ALA A 102 0.05 -12.73 8.61
CA ALA A 102 1.43 -12.28 8.76
C ALA A 102 1.60 -10.74 8.74
N ALA A 103 0.51 -9.99 8.55
CA ALA A 103 0.55 -8.53 8.47
C ALA A 103 0.74 -7.90 9.85
N ARG A 104 1.33 -6.70 9.87
CA ARG A 104 1.42 -5.83 11.05
C ARG A 104 0.69 -4.53 10.77
N SER A 105 0.46 -3.73 11.82
CA SER A 105 -0.18 -2.43 11.69
C SER A 105 0.61 -1.33 12.38
N LEU A 106 0.47 -0.11 11.90
CA LEU A 106 0.97 1.09 12.56
C LEU A 106 -0.20 2.08 12.76
N PRO A 107 -0.53 2.46 14.00
CA PRO A 107 0.00 1.91 15.26
C PRO A 107 -0.37 0.43 15.46
N ASP A 108 0.34 -0.26 16.36
CA ASP A 108 0.10 -1.68 16.70
C ASP A 108 -1.34 -1.93 17.17
N ARG A 109 -1.94 -0.93 17.84
CA ARG A 109 -3.35 -0.92 18.17
C ARG A 109 -4.04 0.12 17.29
N PRO A 110 -4.93 -0.29 16.36
CA PRO A 110 -5.68 0.64 15.53
C PRO A 110 -6.36 1.73 16.36
N GLU A 111 -6.26 2.97 15.90
CA GLU A 111 -6.79 4.14 16.59
C GLU A 111 -8.23 4.42 16.19
N PRO A 112 -9.05 5.04 17.05
CA PRO A 112 -10.39 5.47 16.67
C PRO A 112 -10.36 6.45 15.48
N PHE A 113 -11.21 6.22 14.48
CA PHE A 113 -11.41 7.09 13.33
C PHE A 113 -12.90 7.08 12.94
N GLY A 114 -13.62 8.13 13.34
CA GLY A 114 -15.09 8.12 13.29
C GLY A 114 -15.64 6.94 14.10
N ASP A 115 -16.57 6.19 13.50
CA ASP A 115 -17.14 4.96 14.10
C ASP A 115 -16.30 3.71 13.83
N ARG A 116 -15.15 3.87 13.15
CA ARG A 116 -14.22 2.79 12.77
C ARG A 116 -12.93 2.86 13.58
N ARG A 117 -12.07 1.86 13.41
CA ARG A 117 -10.67 1.92 13.83
C ARG A 117 -9.77 1.88 12.61
N ALA A 118 -8.70 2.68 12.61
CA ALA A 118 -7.77 2.82 11.50
C ALA A 118 -6.33 2.51 11.94
N ALA A 119 -5.60 1.86 11.04
CA ALA A 119 -4.15 1.68 11.12
C ALA A 119 -3.62 1.42 9.71
N ILE A 120 -2.36 1.77 9.48
CA ILE A 120 -1.65 1.40 8.25
C ILE A 120 -1.19 -0.04 8.39
N VAL A 121 -1.68 -0.92 7.53
CA VAL A 121 -1.35 -2.34 7.48
C VAL A 121 -0.25 -2.59 6.45
N TYR A 122 0.69 -3.48 6.79
CA TYR A 122 1.86 -3.82 5.96
C TYR A 122 2.45 -5.21 6.26
#